data_AF-A0A4Q8BG69-F1
#
_entry.id   AF-A0A4Q8BG69-F1
#
_cell.length_a   1.000
_cell.length_b   1.000
_cell.length_c   1.000
_cell.angle_alpha   90.00
_cell.angle_beta   90.00
_cell.angle_gamma   90.00
#
_symmetry.space_group_name_H-M   'P 1'
#
loop_
_entity.id
_entity.type
_entity.pdbx_description
1 polymer ?
#
loop_
_entity_poly.entity_id
_entity_poly.type
_entity_poly.pdbx_seq_one_letter_code
_entity_poly.pdbx_strand_id
1 'polypeptide(L)'
;MNPVAARRGVVWSAHGVGVGGAGCLSWAFSVPGFAVLIAMAAVAILGVAVVLWTVGAQLSHSAGRTWPWWLPLAPAMAVVMLVLLVTGVPLRARWALSRDAFEAVVAELPERSPATGFDPVPVPTTVGSYRITRAYLVSGGVVFYEENGAFFDDAGFAYLPDGPTPSLGNGSFESPVFRPLGGGWYRWTASW
;
A
#
# COMPACT_ATOMS: atom_id res chain seq x y z
N MET A 1 15.89 -40.26 8.34
CA MET A 1 15.93 -38.93 7.68
C MET A 1 17.23 -38.24 8.09
N ASN A 2 17.98 -37.66 7.14
CA ASN A 2 19.24 -36.98 7.47
C ASN A 2 18.93 -35.66 8.23
N PRO A 3 19.38 -35.50 9.49
CA PRO A 3 19.06 -34.32 10.31
C PRO A 3 19.53 -33.00 9.70
N VAL A 4 20.53 -33.04 8.80
CA VAL A 4 21.02 -31.87 8.06
C VAL A 4 20.02 -31.42 6.98
N ALA A 5 19.34 -32.36 6.32
CA ALA A 5 18.35 -32.05 5.29
C ALA A 5 17.08 -31.41 5.90
N ALA A 6 16.63 -31.94 7.04
CA ALA A 6 15.48 -31.39 7.77
C ALA A 6 15.71 -29.94 8.23
N ARG A 7 16.91 -29.62 8.73
CA ARG A 7 17.27 -28.26 9.19
C ARG A 7 17.34 -27.24 8.05
N ARG A 8 17.80 -27.64 6.85
CA ARG A 8 17.76 -26.77 5.66
C ARG A 8 16.33 -26.49 5.22
N GLY A 9 15.43 -27.47 5.31
CA GLY A 9 14.02 -27.31 4.96
C GLY A 9 13.34 -26.21 5.76
N VAL A 10 13.55 -26.16 7.08
CA VAL A 10 12.94 -25.14 7.97
C VAL A 10 13.34 -23.72 7.57
N VAL A 11 14.61 -23.50 7.26
CA VAL A 11 15.14 -22.19 6.86
C VAL A 11 14.55 -21.75 5.53
N TRP A 12 14.51 -22.63 4.53
CA TRP A 12 13.92 -22.28 3.23
C TRP A 12 12.42 -22.00 3.34
N SER A 13 11.69 -22.75 4.17
CA SER A 13 10.30 -22.44 4.49
C SER A 13 10.15 -21.06 5.13
N ALA A 14 11.04 -20.68 6.06
CA ALA A 14 11.03 -19.33 6.66
C ALA A 14 11.19 -18.22 5.61
N HIS A 15 12.05 -18.40 4.61
CA HIS A 15 12.21 -17.44 3.52
C HIS A 15 10.98 -17.38 2.63
N GLY A 16 10.40 -18.54 2.27
CA GLY A 16 9.15 -18.58 1.49
C GLY A 16 7.99 -17.88 2.19
N VAL A 17 7.79 -18.16 3.48
CA VAL A 17 6.79 -17.50 4.32
C VAL A 17 7.09 -16.00 4.43
N GLY A 18 8.36 -15.62 4.60
CA GLY A 18 8.81 -14.23 4.66
C GLY A 18 8.53 -13.45 3.36
N VAL A 19 8.80 -14.04 2.20
CA VAL A 19 8.50 -13.45 0.88
C VAL A 19 6.99 -13.25 0.72
N GLY A 20 6.18 -14.25 1.08
CA GLY A 20 4.72 -14.14 1.04
C GLY A 20 4.21 -13.00 1.93
N GLY A 21 4.68 -12.95 3.19
CA GLY A 21 4.35 -11.87 4.13
C GLY A 21 4.76 -10.49 3.61
N ALA A 22 5.96 -10.35 3.05
CA ALA A 22 6.44 -9.09 2.47
C ALA A 22 5.61 -8.68 1.24
N GLY A 23 5.17 -9.62 0.41
CA GLY A 23 4.27 -9.37 -0.71
C GLY A 23 2.91 -8.84 -0.25
N CYS A 24 2.29 -9.51 0.73
CA CYS A 24 1.02 -9.05 1.33
C CYS A 24 1.15 -7.66 1.96
N LEU A 25 2.27 -7.39 2.65
CA LEU A 25 2.53 -6.09 3.25
C LEU A 25 2.73 -5.01 2.18
N SER A 26 3.47 -5.31 1.10
CA SER A 26 3.63 -4.40 -0.04
C SER A 26 2.28 -4.05 -0.66
N TRP A 27 1.41 -5.05 -0.82
CA TRP A 27 0.05 -4.84 -1.33
C TRP A 27 -0.76 -3.94 -0.39
N ALA A 28 -0.71 -4.18 0.92
CA ALA A 28 -1.44 -3.40 1.91
C ALA A 28 -1.04 -1.91 1.93
N PHE A 29 0.21 -1.60 1.58
CA PHE A 29 0.74 -0.23 1.47
C PHE A 29 0.74 0.34 0.05
N SER A 30 0.13 -0.36 -0.92
CA SER A 30 0.03 0.09 -2.31
C SER A 30 -1.23 0.91 -2.61
N VAL A 31 -2.04 1.18 -1.59
CA VAL A 31 -3.31 1.95 -1.63
C VAL A 31 -3.11 3.33 -0.98
N PRO A 32 -3.96 4.34 -1.26
CA PRO A 32 -3.71 5.72 -0.82
C PRO A 32 -3.72 5.90 0.71
N GLY A 33 -4.49 5.08 1.42
CA GLY A 33 -4.41 4.87 2.86
C GLY A 33 -3.51 3.66 3.19
N PHE A 34 -4.08 2.62 3.79
CA PHE A 34 -3.47 1.30 3.91
C PHE A 34 -4.52 0.25 4.27
N ALA A 35 -4.40 -0.98 3.74
CA ALA A 35 -5.34 -2.05 4.01
C ALA A 35 -5.02 -2.73 5.36
N VAL A 36 -5.64 -2.26 6.46
CA VAL A 36 -5.33 -2.68 7.84
C VAL A 36 -5.35 -4.21 8.02
N LEU A 37 -6.39 -4.87 7.51
CA LEU A 37 -6.59 -6.31 7.74
C LEU A 37 -5.50 -7.12 7.04
N ILE A 38 -5.14 -6.72 5.83
CA ILE A 38 -4.05 -7.33 5.05
C ILE A 38 -2.71 -7.05 5.73
N ALA A 39 -2.48 -5.83 6.22
CA ALA A 39 -1.26 -5.47 6.94
C ALA A 39 -1.10 -6.28 8.24
N MET A 40 -2.16 -6.45 9.04
CA MET A 40 -2.13 -7.28 10.25
C MET A 40 -1.85 -8.75 9.92
N ALA A 41 -2.52 -9.31 8.91
CA ALA A 41 -2.26 -10.67 8.45
C ALA A 41 -0.80 -10.84 7.98
N ALA A 42 -0.29 -9.87 7.22
CA ALA A 42 1.09 -9.87 6.74
C ALA A 42 2.10 -9.80 7.90
N VAL A 43 1.86 -8.97 8.91
CA VAL A 43 2.69 -8.89 10.12
C VAL A 43 2.68 -10.21 10.89
N ALA A 44 1.52 -10.87 11.03
CA ALA A 44 1.44 -12.18 11.66
C ALA A 44 2.26 -13.25 10.90
N ILE A 45 2.16 -13.26 9.57
CA ILE A 45 2.96 -14.16 8.69
C ILE A 45 4.45 -13.88 8.86
N LEU A 46 4.87 -12.62 8.87
CA LEU A 46 6.25 -12.23 9.09
C LEU A 46 6.75 -12.62 10.49
N GLY A 47 5.90 -12.53 11.52
CA GLY A 47 6.19 -13.02 12.86
C GLY A 47 6.51 -14.52 12.88
N VAL A 48 5.72 -15.34 12.17
CA VAL A 48 6.01 -16.77 11.99
C VAL A 48 7.33 -16.98 11.27
N ALA A 49 7.62 -16.23 10.21
CA ALA A 49 8.90 -16.32 9.50
C ALA A 49 10.09 -15.99 10.42
N VAL A 50 9.98 -14.97 11.28
CA VAL A 50 11.00 -14.62 12.27
C VAL A 50 11.23 -15.77 13.25
N VAL A 51 10.18 -16.38 13.80
CA VAL A 51 10.31 -17.54 14.71
C VAL A 51 10.99 -18.72 14.03
N LEU A 52 10.59 -19.06 12.80
CA LEU A 52 11.21 -20.16 12.06
C LEU A 52 12.69 -19.87 11.75
N TRP A 53 13.01 -18.62 11.40
CA TRP A 53 14.37 -18.19 11.12
C TRP A 53 15.25 -18.22 12.38
N THR A 54 14.77 -17.72 13.53
CA THR A 54 15.54 -17.72 14.79
C THR A 54 15.81 -19.13 15.30
N VAL A 55 14.81 -20.02 15.23
CA VAL A 55 14.98 -21.45 15.56
C VAL A 55 16.02 -22.08 14.63
N GLY A 56 15.92 -21.84 13.32
CA GLY A 56 16.91 -22.32 12.34
C GLY A 56 18.33 -21.81 12.60
N ALA A 57 18.47 -20.54 12.96
CA ALA A 57 19.74 -19.90 13.31
C ALA A 57 20.37 -20.55 14.56
N GLN A 58 19.58 -20.70 15.63
CA GLN A 58 20.04 -21.30 16.88
C GLN A 58 20.43 -22.78 16.72
N LEU A 59 19.68 -23.53 15.92
CA LEU A 59 20.01 -24.91 15.58
C LEU A 59 21.28 -25.01 14.72
N SER A 60 21.57 -24.02 13.87
CA SER A 60 22.81 -23.98 13.10
C SER A 60 24.02 -23.66 13.99
N HIS A 61 23.86 -22.72 14.92
CA HIS A 61 24.91 -22.34 15.86
C HIS A 61 25.27 -23.47 16.82
N SER A 62 24.26 -24.11 17.42
CA SER A 62 24.46 -25.25 18.35
C SER A 62 25.08 -26.49 17.70
N ALA A 63 25.04 -26.60 16.37
CA ALA A 63 25.69 -27.68 15.63
C ALA A 63 27.20 -27.44 15.35
N GLY A 64 27.80 -26.38 15.91
CA GLY A 64 29.23 -26.07 15.72
C GLY A 64 29.58 -25.64 14.29
N ARG A 65 28.58 -25.26 13.49
CA ARG A 65 28.77 -24.88 12.08
C ARG A 65 29.23 -23.43 11.98
N THR A 66 30.16 -23.15 11.07
CA THR A 66 30.50 -21.78 10.68
C THR A 66 29.25 -21.06 10.20
N TRP A 67 29.14 -19.77 10.52
CA TRP A 67 27.97 -18.94 10.23
C TRP A 67 27.59 -19.06 8.75
N PRO A 68 26.44 -19.71 8.43
CA PRO A 68 26.08 -19.87 7.03
C PRO A 68 25.78 -18.52 6.39
N TRP A 69 26.28 -18.33 5.16
CA TRP A 69 26.14 -17.08 4.41
C TRP A 69 24.68 -16.64 4.16
N TRP A 70 23.70 -17.53 4.28
CA TRP A 70 22.28 -17.22 4.10
C TRP A 70 21.61 -16.59 5.33
N LEU A 71 22.21 -16.68 6.53
CA LEU A 71 21.68 -16.04 7.74
C LEU A 71 21.39 -14.54 7.55
N PRO A 72 22.31 -13.71 7.02
CA PRO A 72 22.06 -12.29 6.85
C PRO A 72 20.97 -11.95 5.80
N LEU A 73 20.48 -12.91 5.02
CA LEU A 73 19.52 -12.64 3.95
C LEU A 73 18.18 -12.13 4.48
N ALA A 74 17.63 -12.77 5.52
CA ALA A 74 16.35 -12.37 6.11
C ALA A 74 16.37 -10.94 6.71
N PRO A 75 17.34 -10.56 7.56
CA PRO A 75 17.40 -9.18 8.07
C PRO A 75 17.67 -8.17 6.94
N ALA A 76 18.49 -8.49 5.94
CA ALA A 76 18.70 -7.61 4.79
C ALA A 76 17.38 -7.38 4.02
N MET A 77 16.60 -8.43 3.76
CA MET A 77 15.28 -8.31 3.14
C MET A 77 14.30 -7.48 3.98
N ALA A 78 14.33 -7.64 5.30
CA ALA A 78 13.49 -6.85 6.20
C ALA A 78 13.84 -5.35 6.13
N VAL A 79 15.13 -5.00 6.09
CA VAL A 79 15.58 -3.60 5.92
C VAL A 79 15.15 -3.06 4.56
N VAL A 80 15.35 -3.81 3.47
CA VAL A 80 14.89 -3.40 2.13
C VAL A 80 13.39 -3.14 2.14
N MET A 81 12.60 -4.06 2.70
CA MET A 81 11.15 -3.92 2.79
C MET A 81 10.74 -2.68 3.57
N LEU A 82 11.37 -2.43 4.72
CA LEU A 82 11.12 -1.22 5.52
C LEU A 82 11.41 0.05 4.72
N VAL A 83 12.54 0.10 4.00
CA VAL A 83 12.89 1.24 3.14
C VAL A 83 11.84 1.45 2.06
N LEU A 84 11.38 0.39 1.39
CA LEU A 84 10.33 0.48 0.35
C LEU A 84 9.01 1.04 0.92
N LEU A 85 8.62 0.61 2.12
CA LEU A 85 7.40 1.08 2.78
C LEU A 85 7.50 2.55 3.16
N VAL A 86 8.59 2.95 3.83
CA VAL A 86 8.79 4.34 4.29
C VAL A 86 8.84 5.31 3.10
N THR A 87 9.43 4.88 1.99
CA THR A 87 9.52 5.69 0.76
C THR A 87 8.26 5.65 -0.10
N GLY A 88 7.27 4.83 0.26
CA GLY A 88 6.01 4.70 -0.48
C GLY A 88 6.18 4.09 -1.87
N VAL A 89 7.23 3.30 -2.09
CA VAL A 89 7.51 2.67 -3.40
C VAL A 89 6.36 1.77 -3.87
N PRO A 90 5.74 0.91 -3.03
CA PRO A 90 4.63 0.07 -3.48
C PRO A 90 3.45 0.88 -4.01
N LEU A 91 3.09 1.98 -3.33
CA LEU A 91 2.03 2.88 -3.77
C LEU A 91 2.39 3.56 -5.09
N ARG A 92 3.59 4.14 -5.19
CA ARG A 92 4.02 4.85 -6.41
C ARG A 92 4.09 3.92 -7.61
N ALA A 93 4.58 2.69 -7.42
CA ALA A 93 4.64 1.68 -8.48
C ALA A 93 3.24 1.30 -8.98
N ARG A 94 2.32 0.97 -8.07
CA ARG A 94 0.95 0.59 -8.44
C ARG A 94 0.16 1.76 -9.04
N TRP A 95 0.38 2.97 -8.53
CA TRP A 95 -0.16 4.21 -9.09
C TRP A 95 0.32 4.44 -10.51
N ALA A 96 1.63 4.37 -10.77
CA ALA A 96 2.20 4.57 -12.10
C ALA A 96 1.61 3.60 -13.13
N LEU A 97 1.37 2.35 -12.75
CA LEU A 97 0.72 1.35 -13.61
C LEU A 97 -0.79 1.61 -13.84
N SER A 98 -1.44 2.38 -12.98
CA SER A 98 -2.88 2.66 -13.05
C SER A 98 -3.21 4.06 -13.58
N ARG A 99 -2.20 4.93 -13.71
CA ARG A 99 -2.37 6.35 -14.01
C ARG A 99 -3.15 6.59 -15.29
N ASP A 100 -2.80 5.91 -16.38
CA ASP A 100 -3.45 6.11 -17.68
C ASP A 100 -4.95 5.77 -17.63
N ALA A 101 -5.34 4.77 -16.85
CA ALA A 101 -6.76 4.42 -16.67
C ALA A 101 -7.52 5.51 -15.91
N PHE A 102 -6.88 6.15 -14.93
CA PHE A 102 -7.45 7.30 -14.24
C PHE A 102 -7.56 8.52 -15.15
N GLU A 103 -6.53 8.79 -15.96
CA GLU A 103 -6.55 9.89 -16.92
C GLU A 103 -7.64 9.69 -17.98
N ALA A 104 -7.87 8.47 -18.45
CA ALA A 104 -8.98 8.13 -19.34
C ALA A 104 -10.34 8.43 -18.68
N VAL A 105 -10.54 8.03 -17.42
CA VAL A 105 -11.78 8.34 -16.69
C VAL A 105 -11.97 9.86 -16.55
N VAL A 106 -10.92 10.60 -16.19
CA VAL A 106 -11.00 12.07 -16.05
C VAL A 106 -11.35 12.74 -17.37
N ALA A 107 -10.84 12.24 -18.50
CA ALA A 107 -11.12 12.79 -19.82
C ALA A 107 -12.59 12.60 -20.27
N GLU A 108 -13.29 11.61 -19.71
CA GLU A 108 -14.70 11.34 -20.00
C GLU A 108 -15.67 12.06 -19.05
N LEU A 109 -15.18 12.64 -17.96
CA LEU A 109 -16.03 13.36 -17.02
C LEU A 109 -16.60 14.64 -17.66
N PRO A 110 -17.82 15.03 -17.27
CA PRO A 110 -18.41 16.30 -17.70
C PRO A 110 -17.44 17.46 -17.48
N GLU A 111 -17.46 18.45 -18.39
CA GLU A 111 -16.67 19.67 -18.21
C GLU A 111 -16.88 20.25 -16.81
N ARG A 112 -15.80 20.78 -16.23
CA ARG A 112 -15.75 21.34 -14.88
C ARG A 112 -16.78 22.43 -14.73
N SER A 113 -18.00 22.04 -14.38
CA SER A 113 -19.01 22.95 -13.86
C SER A 113 -18.39 23.62 -12.62
N PRO A 114 -18.67 24.89 -12.33
CA PRO A 114 -18.26 25.52 -11.08
C PRO A 114 -19.00 24.83 -9.92
N ALA A 115 -18.59 23.62 -9.59
CA ALA A 115 -19.14 22.79 -8.54
C ALA A 115 -18.99 23.58 -7.24
N THR A 116 -20.12 23.95 -6.66
CA THR A 116 -20.17 24.66 -5.37
C THR A 116 -19.99 23.70 -4.19
N GLY A 117 -19.78 22.41 -4.46
CA GLY A 117 -19.65 21.34 -3.49
C GLY A 117 -19.12 20.03 -4.09
N PHE A 118 -19.48 18.91 -3.47
CA PHE A 118 -19.14 17.55 -3.91
C PHE A 118 -20.28 16.98 -4.76
N ASP A 119 -20.17 17.12 -6.08
CA ASP A 119 -21.20 16.64 -7.01
C ASP A 119 -20.87 15.20 -7.43
N PRO A 120 -21.71 14.21 -7.08
CA PRO A 120 -21.41 12.80 -7.37
C PRO A 120 -21.38 12.56 -8.88
N VAL A 121 -20.37 11.82 -9.34
CA VAL A 121 -20.23 11.43 -10.75
C VAL A 121 -20.10 9.92 -10.90
N PRO A 122 -20.76 9.33 -11.92
CA PRO A 122 -20.62 7.92 -12.20
C PRO A 122 -19.21 7.62 -12.73
N VAL A 123 -18.56 6.63 -12.14
CA VAL A 123 -17.26 6.12 -12.58
C VAL A 123 -17.25 4.59 -12.52
N PRO A 124 -16.39 3.92 -13.30
CA PRO A 124 -16.20 2.48 -13.16
C PRO A 124 -15.83 2.09 -11.72
N THR A 125 -16.36 0.96 -11.24
CA THR A 125 -16.02 0.41 -9.91
C THR A 125 -14.57 -0.03 -9.80
N THR A 126 -13.87 -0.16 -10.92
CA THR A 126 -12.45 -0.49 -10.98
C THR A 126 -11.77 0.42 -11.98
N VAL A 127 -10.75 1.14 -11.53
CA VAL A 127 -9.95 2.05 -12.35
C VAL A 127 -8.48 1.63 -12.23
N GLY A 128 -7.93 1.13 -13.33
CA GLY A 128 -6.63 0.45 -13.31
C GLY A 128 -6.66 -0.74 -12.36
N SER A 129 -5.76 -0.76 -11.37
CA SER A 129 -5.72 -1.82 -10.35
C SER A 129 -6.51 -1.49 -9.08
N TYR A 130 -7.18 -0.33 -8.99
CA TYR A 130 -7.83 0.14 -7.77
C TYR A 130 -9.34 -0.05 -7.82
N ARG A 131 -9.96 -0.36 -6.68
CA ARG A 131 -11.42 -0.44 -6.56
C ARG A 131 -11.95 0.89 -6.06
N ILE A 132 -12.73 1.55 -6.90
CA ILE A 132 -13.30 2.87 -6.62
C ILE A 132 -14.75 2.69 -6.20
N THR A 133 -15.09 3.27 -5.05
CA THR A 133 -16.43 3.17 -4.48
C THR A 133 -17.30 4.36 -4.88
N ARG A 134 -16.70 5.55 -4.94
CA ARG A 134 -17.37 6.83 -5.22
C ARG A 134 -16.42 7.78 -5.92
N ALA A 135 -16.97 8.70 -6.69
CA ALA A 135 -16.25 9.85 -7.23
C ALA A 135 -17.12 11.09 -7.18
N TYR A 136 -16.48 12.24 -6.98
CA TYR A 136 -17.13 13.54 -6.86
C TYR A 136 -16.37 14.58 -7.66
N LEU A 137 -17.09 15.34 -8.48
CA LEU A 137 -16.59 16.61 -8.98
C LEU A 137 -16.51 17.59 -7.82
N VAL A 138 -15.40 18.31 -7.77
CA VAL A 138 -15.14 19.35 -6.78
C VAL A 138 -14.65 20.59 -7.51
N SER A 139 -14.64 21.73 -6.83
CA SER A 139 -14.05 22.94 -7.38
C SER A 139 -12.58 22.67 -7.78
N GLY A 140 -12.28 22.84 -9.06
CA GLY A 140 -10.95 22.64 -9.62
C GLY A 140 -10.58 21.21 -10.03
N GLY A 141 -11.45 20.21 -9.83
CA GLY A 141 -11.10 18.84 -10.24
C GLY A 141 -12.06 17.73 -9.81
N VAL A 142 -11.51 16.56 -9.50
CA VAL A 142 -12.27 15.37 -9.12
C VAL A 142 -11.58 14.59 -8.00
N VAL A 143 -12.38 14.05 -7.08
CA VAL A 143 -11.93 13.21 -5.97
C VAL A 143 -12.54 11.82 -6.13
N PHE A 144 -11.70 10.79 -6.08
CA PHE A 144 -12.06 9.38 -6.11
C PHE A 144 -11.87 8.77 -4.72
N TYR A 145 -12.84 7.99 -4.26
CA TYR A 145 -12.79 7.23 -3.01
C TYR A 145 -12.43 5.79 -3.32
N GLU A 146 -11.40 5.27 -2.67
CA GLU A 146 -10.92 3.91 -2.84
C GLU A 146 -11.51 3.01 -1.75
N GLU A 147 -11.77 1.73 -2.07
CA GLU A 147 -12.41 0.79 -1.15
C GLU A 147 -11.57 0.49 0.10
N ASN A 148 -10.25 0.39 -0.06
CA ASN A 148 -9.32 0.10 1.02
C ASN A 148 -8.82 1.38 1.69
N GLY A 149 -9.77 2.28 2.03
CA GLY A 149 -9.55 3.38 2.96
C GLY A 149 -8.80 2.92 4.21
N ALA A 150 -8.18 3.87 4.93
CA ALA A 150 -7.61 3.49 6.22
C ALA A 150 -8.76 3.01 7.13
N PHE A 151 -8.51 2.06 8.04
CA PHE A 151 -9.55 1.30 8.74
C PHE A 151 -10.73 2.11 9.31
N PHE A 152 -10.48 3.36 9.70
CA PHE A 152 -11.46 4.33 10.17
C PHE A 152 -11.45 5.65 9.38
N ASP A 153 -10.69 5.74 8.28
CA ASP A 153 -10.43 6.97 7.52
C ASP A 153 -10.80 6.76 6.06
N ASP A 154 -11.42 7.76 5.44
CA ASP A 154 -11.60 7.75 4.00
C ASP A 154 -10.24 8.00 3.31
N ALA A 155 -9.99 7.31 2.20
CA ALA A 155 -8.80 7.55 1.40
C ALA A 155 -9.08 7.37 -0.08
N GLY A 156 -8.22 7.97 -0.90
CA GLY A 156 -8.41 7.89 -2.32
C GLY A 156 -7.39 8.68 -3.14
N PHE A 157 -7.79 8.95 -4.37
CA PHE A 157 -7.01 9.73 -5.32
C PHE A 157 -7.77 11.00 -5.69
N ALA A 158 -7.05 12.05 -6.06
CA ALA A 158 -7.65 13.27 -6.55
C ALA A 158 -6.85 13.81 -7.73
N TYR A 159 -7.56 14.30 -8.74
CA TYR A 159 -6.97 15.08 -9.81
C TYR A 159 -7.34 16.55 -9.60
N LEU A 160 -6.34 17.33 -9.20
CA LEU A 160 -6.44 18.74 -8.81
C LEU A 160 -5.28 19.47 -9.51
N PRO A 161 -5.40 19.78 -10.81
CA PRO A 161 -4.31 20.38 -11.60
C PRO A 161 -3.83 21.72 -11.02
N ASP A 162 -4.74 22.50 -10.44
CA ASP A 162 -4.44 23.78 -9.79
C ASP A 162 -4.06 23.63 -8.30
N GLY A 163 -3.99 22.39 -7.81
CA GLY A 163 -3.73 22.04 -6.42
C GLY A 163 -4.98 22.00 -5.53
N PRO A 164 -4.86 21.42 -4.32
CA PRO A 164 -5.95 21.37 -3.36
C PRO A 164 -6.28 22.75 -2.79
N THR A 165 -7.57 23.07 -2.73
CA THR A 165 -8.08 24.31 -2.13
C THR A 165 -8.60 24.08 -0.71
N PRO A 166 -8.63 25.13 0.15
CA PRO A 166 -9.19 25.02 1.51
C PRO A 166 -10.66 24.57 1.54
N SER A 167 -11.42 24.83 0.46
CA SER A 167 -12.83 24.43 0.32
C SER A 167 -13.05 22.92 0.21
N LEU A 168 -11.99 22.13 0.01
CA LEU A 168 -12.05 20.67 0.05
C LEU A 168 -12.20 20.14 1.48
N GLY A 169 -11.90 20.96 2.50
CA GLY A 169 -12.28 20.70 3.89
C GLY A 169 -13.69 21.23 4.16
N ASN A 170 -14.60 20.39 4.63
CA ASN A 170 -15.99 20.79 4.93
C ASN A 170 -16.19 21.30 6.37
N GLY A 171 -15.11 21.56 7.11
CA GLY A 171 -15.15 22.17 8.45
C GLY A 171 -15.69 21.29 9.57
N SER A 172 -16.17 20.06 9.28
CA SER A 172 -16.71 19.11 10.26
C SER A 172 -15.78 17.91 10.56
N PHE A 173 -14.68 17.77 9.83
CA PHE A 173 -13.72 16.65 9.89
C PHE A 173 -12.27 17.17 9.99
N GLU A 174 -11.32 16.30 10.36
CA GLU A 174 -9.91 16.59 10.12
C GLU A 174 -9.71 16.86 8.63
N SER A 175 -9.05 17.98 8.31
CA SER A 175 -8.89 18.42 6.92
C SER A 175 -8.17 17.35 6.10
N PRO A 176 -8.69 16.96 4.92
CA PRO A 176 -8.06 15.93 4.10
C PRO A 176 -6.60 16.27 3.79
N VAL A 177 -5.71 15.31 4.02
CA VAL A 177 -4.27 15.47 3.76
C VAL A 177 -3.96 15.00 2.35
N PHE A 178 -3.68 15.94 1.46
CA PHE A 178 -3.28 15.65 0.08
C PHE A 178 -1.76 15.51 -0.02
N ARG A 179 -1.28 14.43 -0.65
CA ARG A 179 0.13 14.24 -0.98
C ARG A 179 0.32 14.05 -2.48
N PRO A 180 1.23 14.80 -3.12
CA PRO A 180 1.37 14.76 -4.57
C PRO A 180 1.91 13.41 -5.05
N LEU A 181 1.34 12.96 -6.16
CA LEU A 181 1.80 11.83 -6.99
C LEU A 181 2.40 12.31 -8.33
N GLY A 182 2.20 13.59 -8.67
CA GLY A 182 2.72 14.24 -9.88
C GLY A 182 1.64 14.46 -10.95
N GLY A 183 1.82 15.47 -11.81
CA GLY A 183 0.90 15.75 -12.92
C GLY A 183 -0.51 16.15 -12.48
N GLY A 184 -0.64 16.90 -11.38
CA GLY A 184 -1.94 17.28 -10.81
C GLY A 184 -2.62 16.17 -10.00
N TRP A 185 -2.01 14.98 -9.89
CA TRP A 185 -2.54 13.89 -9.09
C TRP A 185 -2.04 13.91 -7.66
N TYR A 186 -2.95 13.55 -6.75
CA TYR A 186 -2.70 13.44 -5.32
C TYR A 186 -3.29 12.14 -4.78
N ARG A 187 -2.64 11.56 -3.78
CA ARG A 187 -3.32 10.69 -2.82
C ARG A 187 -3.88 11.54 -1.71
N TRP A 188 -5.00 11.15 -1.14
CA TRP A 188 -5.56 11.83 0.01
C TRP A 188 -6.07 10.84 1.06
N THR A 189 -6.06 11.29 2.31
CA THR A 189 -6.62 10.60 3.46
C THR A 189 -7.38 11.61 4.31
N ALA A 190 -8.54 11.23 4.84
CA ALA A 190 -9.33 12.03 5.77
C ALA A 190 -9.78 11.16 6.94
N SER A 191 -9.34 11.53 8.13
CA SER A 191 -9.75 10.92 9.39
C SER A 191 -11.12 11.47 9.82
N TRP A 192 -11.94 10.56 10.37
CA TRP A 192 -13.27 10.87 10.90
C TRP A 192 -13.22 11.40 12.33
#